data_AF-M3HVV3-F1
#
_entry.id   AF-M3HVV3-F1
#
_cell.length_a   1.000
_cell.length_b   1.000
_cell.length_c   1.000
_cell.angle_alpha   90.00
_cell.angle_beta   90.00
_cell.angle_gamma   90.00
#
_symmetry.space_group_name_H-M   'P 1'
#
loop_
_entity.id
_entity.type
_entity.pdbx_description
1 polymer ?
#
loop_
_entity_poly.entity_id
_entity_poly.type
_entity_poly.pdbx_seq_one_letter_code
_entity_poly.pdbx_strand_id
1 'polypeptide(L)'
;MIADISVATTLQAEVVDDEITYLKAANEYFDKSERYQELADKAKSEAKFDEAALYTGYAVREKSNALGYLKKKYYSLGEEITSEIDIRGLTYTKNSFLSYRDNLLNKNFQNSTQVQKQIQEGKNAVAGIISEGESYNQIQGMIQTAANLNKQGEENKTRVERLLLESKELANRNIGEGLLDGLQEMIASIQSALPQEVSNNGVAQYIQAQEKELEENKKRQMNYFLT
;
A
#
# COMPACT_ATOMS: atom_id res chain seq x y z
N MET A 1 -12.85 3.01 2.61
CA MET A 1 -11.47 2.64 2.25
C MET A 1 -11.36 1.22 1.71
N ILE A 2 -11.68 0.15 2.46
CA ILE A 2 -11.69 -1.23 1.91
C ILE A 2 -12.66 -1.39 0.73
N ALA A 3 -13.85 -0.77 0.81
CA ALA A 3 -14.81 -0.72 -0.30
C ALA A 3 -14.29 0.09 -1.51
N ASP A 4 -13.51 1.16 -1.29
CA ASP A 4 -12.93 1.99 -2.37
C ASP A 4 -11.92 1.18 -3.19
N ILE A 5 -11.10 0.39 -2.52
CA ILE A 5 -10.05 -0.43 -3.16
C ILE A 5 -10.66 -1.56 -3.99
N SER A 6 -11.64 -2.30 -3.45
CA SER A 6 -12.30 -3.37 -4.20
C SER A 6 -13.02 -2.85 -5.46
N VAL A 7 -13.66 -1.68 -5.36
CA VAL A 7 -14.34 -1.03 -6.47
C VAL A 7 -13.33 -0.49 -7.50
N ALA A 8 -12.21 0.07 -7.03
CA ALA A 8 -11.09 0.49 -7.87
C ALA A 8 -10.47 -0.68 -8.63
N THR A 9 -10.21 -1.82 -7.98
CA THR A 9 -9.68 -3.02 -8.66
C THR A 9 -10.60 -3.48 -9.79
N THR A 10 -11.92 -3.41 -9.59
CA THR A 10 -12.91 -3.78 -10.61
C THR A 10 -12.85 -2.80 -11.79
N LEU A 11 -12.90 -1.49 -11.53
CA LEU A 11 -12.83 -0.46 -12.57
C LEU A 11 -11.52 -0.57 -13.37
N GLN A 12 -10.41 -0.84 -12.69
CA GLN A 12 -9.13 -0.99 -13.35
C GLN A 12 -9.09 -2.19 -14.30
N ALA A 13 -9.66 -3.33 -13.91
CA ALA A 13 -9.72 -4.50 -14.77
C ALA A 13 -10.53 -4.23 -16.04
N GLU A 14 -11.68 -3.57 -15.91
CA GLU A 14 -12.54 -3.17 -17.04
C GLU A 14 -11.78 -2.23 -17.99
N VAL A 15 -11.19 -1.16 -17.44
CA VAL A 15 -10.44 -0.16 -18.21
C VAL A 15 -9.24 -0.76 -18.95
N VAL A 16 -8.52 -1.70 -18.33
CA VAL A 16 -7.36 -2.35 -18.95
C VAL A 16 -7.80 -3.35 -20.03
N ASP A 17 -8.89 -4.09 -19.82
CA ASP A 17 -9.40 -5.03 -20.83
C ASP A 17 -9.88 -4.29 -22.09
N ASP A 18 -10.56 -3.15 -21.91
CA ASP A 18 -10.91 -2.25 -23.00
C ASP A 18 -9.68 -1.70 -23.71
N GLU A 19 -8.68 -1.22 -22.96
CA GLU A 19 -7.42 -0.74 -23.55
C GLU A 19 -6.76 -1.83 -24.40
N ILE A 20 -6.66 -3.06 -23.88
CA ILE A 20 -6.07 -4.21 -24.58
C ILE A 20 -6.85 -4.52 -25.86
N THR A 21 -8.18 -4.45 -25.81
CA THR A 21 -9.03 -4.67 -26.98
C THR A 21 -8.76 -3.62 -28.06
N TYR A 22 -8.63 -2.35 -27.67
CA TYR A 22 -8.29 -1.28 -28.60
C TYR A 22 -6.88 -1.43 -29.17
N LEU A 23 -5.90 -1.80 -28.34
CA LEU A 23 -4.53 -2.04 -28.75
C LEU A 23 -4.43 -3.19 -29.76
N LYS A 24 -5.16 -4.30 -29.56
CA LYS A 24 -5.20 -5.42 -30.52
C LYS A 24 -5.71 -4.97 -31.88
N ALA A 25 -6.82 -4.22 -31.92
CA ALA A 25 -7.38 -3.70 -33.17
C ALA A 25 -6.41 -2.73 -33.85
N ALA A 26 -5.75 -1.85 -33.10
CA ALA A 26 -4.73 -0.96 -33.63
C ALA A 26 -3.50 -1.71 -34.17
N ASN A 27 -3.11 -2.81 -33.53
CA ASN A 27 -1.98 -3.63 -33.95
C ASN A 27 -2.17 -4.17 -35.37
N GLU A 28 -3.39 -4.53 -35.77
CA GLU A 28 -3.65 -5.02 -37.13
C GLU A 28 -3.31 -3.98 -38.20
N TYR A 29 -3.52 -2.69 -37.90
CA TYR A 29 -3.14 -1.59 -38.80
C TYR A 29 -1.63 -1.40 -38.83
N PHE A 30 -0.94 -1.49 -37.68
CA PHE A 30 0.52 -1.43 -37.62
C PHE A 30 1.17 -2.61 -38.36
N ASP A 31 0.67 -3.83 -38.18
CA ASP A 31 1.18 -5.01 -38.89
C ASP A 31 1.03 -4.86 -40.41
N LYS A 32 -0.12 -4.32 -40.88
CA LYS A 32 -0.31 -4.00 -42.31
C LYS A 32 0.65 -2.92 -42.79
N SER A 33 0.84 -1.86 -41.99
CA SER A 33 1.79 -0.80 -42.30
C SER A 33 3.21 -1.35 -42.48
N GLU A 34 3.65 -2.24 -41.59
CA GLU A 34 4.97 -2.85 -41.61
C GLU A 34 5.15 -3.76 -42.83
N ARG A 35 4.14 -4.58 -43.16
CA ARG A 35 4.16 -5.39 -44.39
C ARG A 35 4.28 -4.53 -45.66
N TYR A 36 3.57 -3.40 -45.72
CA TYR A 36 3.72 -2.49 -46.84
C TYR A 36 5.12 -1.85 -46.88
N GLN A 37 5.73 -1.57 -45.73
CA GLN A 37 7.10 -1.08 -45.69
C GLN A 37 8.09 -2.13 -46.22
N GLU A 38 7.94 -3.40 -45.85
CA GLU A 38 8.76 -4.50 -46.38
C GLU A 38 8.61 -4.65 -47.90
N LEU A 39 7.37 -4.54 -48.42
CA LEU A 39 7.12 -4.57 -49.86
C LEU A 39 7.75 -3.36 -50.57
N ALA A 40 7.69 -2.18 -49.97
CA ALA A 40 8.34 -0.98 -50.49
C ALA A 40 9.86 -1.14 -50.59
N ASP A 41 10.49 -1.68 -49.53
CA ASP A 41 11.93 -1.91 -49.48
C ASP A 41 12.35 -2.96 -50.52
N LYS A 42 11.55 -4.02 -50.69
CA LYS A 42 11.77 -5.02 -51.74
C LYS A 42 11.69 -4.39 -53.13
N ALA A 43 10.60 -3.69 -53.45
CA ALA A 43 10.43 -3.02 -54.75
C ALA A 43 11.57 -2.04 -55.05
N LYS A 44 12.06 -1.31 -54.04
CA LYS A 44 13.22 -0.41 -54.15
C LYS A 44 14.50 -1.17 -54.48
N SER A 45 14.75 -2.32 -53.87
CA SER A 45 15.92 -3.16 -54.18
C SER A 45 15.86 -3.77 -55.59
N GLU A 46 14.66 -3.97 -56.11
CA GLU A 46 14.39 -4.39 -57.50
C GLU A 46 14.36 -3.20 -58.50
N ALA A 47 14.69 -1.99 -58.06
CA ALA A 47 14.63 -0.74 -58.86
C ALA A 47 13.23 -0.39 -59.42
N LYS A 48 12.15 -0.91 -58.80
CA LYS A 48 10.76 -0.61 -59.13
C LYS A 48 10.25 0.57 -58.29
N PHE A 49 10.74 1.77 -58.60
CA PHE A 49 10.51 2.95 -57.76
C PHE A 49 9.05 3.40 -57.66
N ASP A 50 8.26 3.26 -58.72
CA ASP A 50 6.83 3.60 -58.71
C ASP A 50 6.05 2.68 -57.76
N GLU A 51 6.37 1.38 -57.78
CA GLU A 51 5.79 0.38 -56.89
C GLU A 51 6.23 0.61 -55.43
N ALA A 52 7.51 0.95 -55.21
CA ALA A 52 8.01 1.31 -53.89
C ALA A 52 7.31 2.55 -53.30
N ALA A 53 7.06 3.57 -54.12
CA ALA A 53 6.34 4.77 -53.71
C ALA A 53 4.88 4.45 -53.36
N LEU A 54 4.23 3.59 -54.14
CA LEU A 54 2.86 3.13 -53.87
C LEU A 54 2.76 2.44 -52.51
N TYR A 55 3.63 1.44 -52.25
CA TYR A 55 3.63 0.72 -50.99
C TYR A 55 3.99 1.61 -49.79
N THR A 56 4.92 2.55 -49.95
CA THR A 56 5.23 3.55 -48.91
C THR A 56 3.97 4.37 -48.56
N GLY A 57 3.19 4.77 -49.56
CA GLY A 57 1.93 5.49 -49.35
C GLY A 57 0.89 4.66 -48.56
N TYR A 58 0.79 3.36 -48.85
CA TYR A 58 -0.07 2.45 -48.08
C TYR A 58 0.43 2.25 -46.64
N ALA A 59 1.74 2.09 -46.44
CA ALA A 59 2.32 1.98 -45.09
C ALA A 59 1.96 3.20 -44.23
N VAL A 60 2.23 4.41 -44.74
CA VAL A 60 1.92 5.66 -44.04
C VAL A 60 0.42 5.78 -43.71
N ARG A 61 -0.45 5.39 -44.65
CA ARG A 61 -1.91 5.42 -44.44
C ARG A 61 -2.33 4.48 -43.31
N GLU A 62 -1.87 3.23 -43.33
CA GLU A 62 -2.25 2.25 -42.30
C GLU A 62 -1.72 2.66 -40.92
N LYS A 63 -0.48 3.18 -40.83
CA LYS A 63 0.03 3.76 -39.58
C LYS A 63 -0.83 4.92 -39.09
N SER A 64 -1.27 5.81 -40.00
CA SER A 64 -2.17 6.91 -39.65
C SER A 64 -3.53 6.43 -39.16
N ASN A 65 -4.09 5.38 -39.78
CA ASN A 65 -5.33 4.74 -39.34
C ASN A 65 -5.20 4.19 -37.91
N ALA A 66 -4.09 3.50 -37.60
CA ALA A 66 -3.82 2.96 -36.27
C ALA A 66 -3.82 4.08 -35.20
N LEU A 67 -3.07 5.15 -35.46
CA LEU A 67 -2.95 6.29 -34.54
C LEU A 67 -4.27 7.04 -34.37
N GLY A 68 -5.00 7.25 -35.47
CA GLY A 68 -6.31 7.90 -35.44
C GLY A 68 -7.35 7.09 -34.66
N TYR A 69 -7.35 5.77 -34.85
CA TYR A 69 -8.20 4.84 -34.11
C TYR A 69 -7.92 4.91 -32.61
N LEU A 70 -6.65 4.75 -32.20
CA LEU A 70 -6.27 4.79 -30.78
C LEU A 70 -6.59 6.14 -30.14
N LYS A 71 -6.27 7.26 -30.80
CA LYS A 71 -6.58 8.59 -30.28
C LYS A 71 -8.07 8.76 -29.98
N LYS A 72 -8.94 8.29 -30.87
CA LYS A 72 -10.39 8.35 -30.66
C LYS A 72 -10.82 7.46 -29.49
N LYS A 73 -10.33 6.23 -29.44
CA LYS A 73 -10.70 5.25 -28.41
C LYS A 73 -10.21 5.65 -27.02
N TYR A 74 -8.97 6.13 -26.91
CA TYR A 74 -8.41 6.61 -25.64
C TYR A 74 -9.09 7.88 -25.15
N TYR A 75 -9.54 8.75 -26.05
CA TYR A 75 -10.36 9.89 -25.66
C TYR A 75 -11.68 9.43 -25.01
N SER A 76 -12.42 8.53 -25.68
CA SER A 76 -13.66 7.98 -25.13
C SER A 76 -13.46 7.24 -23.81
N LEU A 77 -12.44 6.37 -23.72
CA LEU A 77 -12.11 5.64 -22.50
C LEU A 77 -11.71 6.59 -21.37
N GLY A 78 -11.03 7.70 -21.70
CA GLY A 78 -10.65 8.69 -20.70
C GLY A 78 -11.81 9.47 -20.08
N GLU A 79 -12.83 9.78 -20.89
CA GLU A 79 -14.10 10.35 -20.40
C GLU A 79 -14.86 9.33 -19.53
N GLU A 80 -14.89 8.07 -19.96
CA GLU A 80 -15.51 6.97 -19.21
C GLU A 80 -14.84 6.77 -17.84
N ILE A 81 -13.51 6.71 -17.79
CA ILE A 81 -12.75 6.66 -16.53
C ILE A 81 -13.17 7.82 -15.60
N THR A 82 -13.25 9.03 -16.14
CA THR A 82 -13.60 10.23 -15.35
C THR A 82 -15.02 10.10 -14.77
N SER A 83 -15.97 9.64 -15.59
CA SER A 83 -17.36 9.40 -15.17
C SER A 83 -17.46 8.29 -14.12
N GLU A 84 -16.78 7.16 -14.34
CA GLU A 84 -16.84 6.00 -13.46
C GLU A 84 -16.20 6.26 -12.09
N ILE A 85 -15.14 7.07 -12.01
CA ILE A 85 -14.57 7.53 -10.73
C ILE A 85 -15.67 8.17 -9.87
N ASP A 86 -16.46 9.07 -10.46
CA ASP A 86 -17.47 9.83 -9.72
C ASP A 86 -18.70 8.96 -9.42
N ILE A 87 -19.16 8.13 -10.37
CA ILE A 87 -20.27 7.18 -10.19
C ILE A 87 -19.97 6.18 -9.08
N ARG A 88 -18.74 5.65 -9.05
CA ARG A 88 -18.29 4.65 -8.07
C ARG A 88 -17.85 5.27 -6.73
N GLY A 89 -17.85 6.60 -6.62
CA GLY A 89 -17.47 7.32 -5.40
C GLY A 89 -16.00 7.15 -5.02
N LEU A 90 -15.11 6.94 -5.99
CA LEU A 90 -13.69 6.73 -5.74
C LEU A 90 -13.07 8.01 -5.19
N THR A 91 -12.48 7.92 -4.00
CA THR A 91 -11.88 9.07 -3.30
C THR A 91 -10.38 8.89 -3.14
N TYR A 92 -9.92 7.74 -2.66
CA TYR A 92 -8.50 7.53 -2.36
C TYR A 92 -7.69 7.14 -3.60
N THR A 93 -8.31 6.44 -4.54
CA THR A 93 -7.70 5.94 -5.78
C THR A 93 -7.93 6.85 -6.99
N LYS A 94 -8.73 7.91 -6.84
CA LYS A 94 -9.10 8.87 -7.90
C LYS A 94 -7.90 9.38 -8.70
N ASN A 95 -6.86 9.85 -8.02
CA ASN A 95 -5.69 10.43 -8.69
C ASN A 95 -4.91 9.42 -9.53
N SER A 96 -4.91 8.14 -9.15
CA SER A 96 -4.28 7.07 -9.93
C SER A 96 -5.00 6.88 -11.27
N PHE A 97 -6.33 6.88 -11.26
CA PHE A 97 -7.13 6.78 -12.49
C PHE A 97 -7.02 8.02 -13.38
N LEU A 98 -7.00 9.22 -12.80
CA LEU A 98 -6.77 10.45 -13.56
C LEU A 98 -5.38 10.45 -14.22
N SER A 99 -4.36 9.99 -13.50
CA SER A 99 -3.00 9.85 -14.06
C SER A 99 -2.96 8.82 -15.19
N TYR A 100 -3.67 7.70 -15.03
CA TYR A 100 -3.78 6.68 -16.06
C TYR A 100 -4.48 7.20 -17.31
N ARG A 101 -5.62 7.89 -17.15
CA ARG A 101 -6.31 8.61 -18.23
C ARG A 101 -5.35 9.53 -18.97
N ASP A 102 -4.63 10.38 -18.24
CA ASP A 102 -3.72 11.34 -18.85
C ASP A 102 -2.57 10.62 -19.58
N ASN A 103 -2.11 9.47 -19.07
CA ASN A 103 -1.15 8.62 -19.77
C ASN A 103 -1.71 8.10 -21.09
N LEU A 104 -2.93 7.54 -21.10
CA LEU A 104 -3.59 7.03 -22.31
C LEU A 104 -3.63 8.08 -23.42
N LEU A 105 -4.04 9.31 -23.08
CA LEU A 105 -4.18 10.41 -24.04
C LEU A 105 -2.84 10.86 -24.66
N ASN A 106 -1.72 10.58 -23.98
CA ASN A 106 -0.38 10.93 -24.41
C ASN A 106 0.38 9.78 -25.08
N LYS A 107 -0.19 8.57 -25.17
CA LYS A 107 0.46 7.43 -25.83
C LYS A 107 0.61 7.69 -27.33
N ASN A 108 1.79 7.41 -27.85
CA ASN A 108 2.11 7.54 -29.27
C ASN A 108 2.98 6.37 -29.75
N PHE A 109 2.32 5.35 -30.30
CA PHE A 109 2.98 4.13 -30.77
C PHE A 109 3.62 4.32 -32.14
N GLN A 110 4.79 3.71 -32.32
CA GLN A 110 5.53 3.77 -33.58
C GLN A 110 5.28 2.57 -34.49
N ASN A 111 5.02 1.40 -33.89
CA ASN A 111 5.02 0.10 -34.55
C ASN A 111 4.26 -0.95 -33.72
N SER A 112 4.07 -2.13 -34.32
CA SER A 112 3.36 -3.26 -33.70
C SER A 112 4.07 -3.75 -32.43
N THR A 113 5.40 -3.74 -32.42
CA THR A 113 6.21 -4.20 -31.28
C THR A 113 5.91 -3.40 -30.01
N GLN A 114 5.80 -2.07 -30.11
CA GLN A 114 5.45 -1.23 -28.97
C GLN A 114 4.02 -1.48 -28.48
N VAL A 115 3.08 -1.73 -29.39
CA VAL A 115 1.69 -2.07 -29.05
C VAL A 115 1.63 -3.42 -28.33
N GLN A 116 2.33 -4.44 -28.82
CA GLN A 116 2.40 -5.75 -28.18
C GLN A 116 3.03 -5.69 -26.79
N LYS A 117 4.09 -4.88 -26.63
CA LYS A 117 4.69 -4.62 -25.31
C LYS A 117 3.66 -4.02 -24.34
N GLN A 118 2.91 -3.00 -24.77
CA GLN A 118 1.86 -2.41 -23.93
C GLN A 118 0.77 -3.42 -23.57
N ILE A 119 0.33 -4.26 -24.51
CA ILE A 119 -0.65 -5.33 -24.23
C ILE A 119 -0.14 -6.27 -23.14
N GLN A 120 1.14 -6.65 -23.20
CA GLN A 120 1.73 -7.55 -22.20
C GLN A 120 1.86 -6.86 -20.83
N GLU A 121 2.27 -5.59 -20.81
CA GLU A 121 2.36 -4.78 -19.58
C GLU A 121 0.97 -4.61 -18.93
N GLY A 122 -0.08 -4.33 -19.72
CA GLY A 122 -1.46 -4.24 -19.22
C GLY A 122 -1.95 -5.54 -18.58
N LYS A 123 -1.70 -6.69 -19.22
CA LYS A 123 -2.01 -8.01 -18.63
C LYS A 123 -1.27 -8.24 -17.31
N ASN A 124 -0.01 -7.82 -17.22
CA ASN A 124 0.78 -7.96 -16.01
C ASN A 124 0.32 -6.98 -14.91
N ALA A 125 -0.17 -5.79 -15.25
CA ALA A 125 -0.70 -4.83 -14.29
C ALA A 125 -1.99 -5.34 -13.62
N VAL A 126 -2.87 -6.01 -14.36
CA VAL A 126 -4.04 -6.70 -13.79
C VAL A 126 -3.62 -7.82 -12.83
N ALA A 127 -2.54 -8.54 -13.15
CA ALA A 127 -2.01 -9.62 -12.30
C ALA A 127 -1.26 -9.13 -11.04
N GLY A 128 -0.53 -8.01 -11.13
CA GLY A 128 0.24 -7.44 -10.01
C GLY A 128 -0.61 -6.79 -8.93
N ILE A 129 -1.82 -6.34 -9.26
CA ILE A 129 -2.67 -5.58 -8.32
C ILE A 129 -3.54 -6.45 -7.41
N ILE A 130 -3.72 -7.73 -7.75
CA ILE A 130 -4.15 -8.73 -6.76
C ILE A 130 -3.15 -8.73 -5.59
N SER A 131 -1.85 -8.65 -5.86
CA SER A 131 -0.80 -8.66 -4.84
C SER A 131 -0.69 -7.35 -4.05
N GLU A 132 -0.89 -6.18 -4.67
CA GLU A 132 -0.85 -4.88 -3.97
C GLU A 132 -2.12 -4.62 -3.14
N GLY A 133 -3.29 -5.07 -3.62
CA GLY A 133 -4.55 -5.03 -2.86
C GLY A 133 -4.52 -5.94 -1.63
N GLU A 134 -3.92 -7.13 -1.74
CA GLU A 134 -3.67 -8.04 -0.61
C GLU A 134 -2.70 -7.43 0.41
N SER A 135 -1.60 -6.82 -0.06
CA SER A 135 -0.60 -6.16 0.79
C SER A 135 -1.18 -4.96 1.55
N TYR A 136 -2.09 -4.19 0.93
CA TYR A 136 -2.75 -3.07 1.60
C TYR A 136 -3.71 -3.54 2.71
N ASN A 137 -4.46 -4.61 2.48
CA ASN A 137 -5.30 -5.21 3.52
C ASN A 137 -4.47 -5.70 4.71
N GLN A 138 -3.29 -6.27 4.45
CA GLN A 138 -2.35 -6.66 5.50
C GLN A 138 -1.83 -5.44 6.29
N ILE A 139 -1.45 -4.36 5.61
CA ILE A 139 -0.99 -3.11 6.26
C ILE A 139 -2.11 -2.48 7.11
N GLN A 140 -3.36 -2.53 6.67
CA GLN A 140 -4.49 -2.03 7.46
C GLN A 140 -4.77 -2.90 8.69
N GLY A 141 -4.70 -4.23 8.54
CA GLY A 141 -4.74 -5.15 9.68
C GLY A 141 -3.64 -4.83 10.70
N MET A 142 -2.43 -4.51 10.22
CA MET A 142 -1.31 -4.08 11.07
C MET A 142 -1.58 -2.72 11.75
N ILE A 143 -2.14 -1.72 11.06
CA ILE A 143 -2.48 -0.41 11.63
C ILE A 143 -3.57 -0.54 12.70
N GLN A 144 -4.61 -1.33 12.45
CA GLN A 144 -5.69 -1.56 13.41
C GLN A 144 -5.18 -2.31 14.64
N THR A 145 -4.27 -3.27 14.43
CA THR A 145 -3.56 -3.96 15.53
C THR A 145 -2.72 -2.97 16.33
N ALA A 146 -1.95 -2.10 15.66
CA ALA A 146 -1.13 -1.07 16.32
C ALA A 146 -1.99 -0.07 17.12
N ALA A 147 -3.15 0.35 16.60
CA ALA A 147 -4.08 1.22 17.31
C ALA A 147 -4.66 0.57 18.57
N ASN A 148 -5.02 -0.71 18.50
CA ASN A 148 -5.48 -1.47 19.66
C ASN A 148 -4.38 -1.62 20.72
N LEU A 149 -3.14 -1.91 20.30
CA LEU A 149 -1.99 -1.99 21.20
C LEU A 149 -1.69 -0.66 21.89
N ASN A 150 -1.78 0.46 21.17
CA ASN A 150 -1.62 1.80 21.76
C ASN A 150 -2.69 2.09 22.81
N LYS A 151 -3.96 1.77 22.53
CA LYS A 151 -5.05 1.95 23.48
C LYS A 151 -4.85 1.11 24.75
N GLN A 152 -4.45 -0.16 24.59
CA GLN A 152 -4.10 -1.02 25.73
C GLN A 152 -2.91 -0.45 26.52
N GLY A 153 -1.91 0.12 25.84
CA GLY A 153 -0.79 0.82 26.47
C GLY A 153 -1.22 2.02 27.32
N GLU A 154 -2.14 2.85 26.81
CA GLU A 154 -2.71 3.98 27.55
C GLU A 154 -3.51 3.52 28.78
N GLU A 155 -4.38 2.51 28.62
CA GLU A 155 -5.15 1.93 29.71
C GLU A 155 -4.24 1.35 30.81
N ASN A 156 -3.17 0.66 30.41
CA ASN A 156 -2.17 0.13 31.32
C ASN A 156 -1.39 1.24 32.03
N LYS A 157 -1.03 2.32 31.33
CA LYS A 157 -0.40 3.49 31.94
C LYS A 157 -1.29 4.11 33.02
N THR A 158 -2.57 4.32 32.73
CA THR A 158 -3.52 4.85 33.72
C THR A 158 -3.69 3.92 34.93
N ARG A 159 -3.67 2.60 34.71
CA ARG A 159 -3.73 1.61 35.80
C ARG A 159 -2.48 1.65 36.67
N VAL A 160 -1.30 1.75 36.08
CA VAL A 160 -0.02 1.88 36.81
C VAL A 160 0.01 3.19 37.60
N GLU A 161 -0.42 4.31 37.02
CA GLU A 161 -0.51 5.60 37.73
C GLU A 161 -1.46 5.53 38.93
N ARG A 162 -2.59 4.83 38.80
CA ARG A 162 -3.52 4.60 39.91
C ARG A 162 -2.88 3.75 41.01
N LEU A 163 -2.24 2.64 40.65
CA LEU A 163 -1.55 1.76 41.60
C LEU A 163 -0.41 2.49 42.33
N LEU A 164 0.34 3.36 41.62
CA LEU A 164 1.37 4.19 42.22
C LEU A 164 0.79 5.23 43.21
N LEU A 165 -0.38 5.79 42.91
CA LEU A 165 -1.08 6.71 43.80
C LEU A 165 -1.59 5.97 45.05
N GLU A 166 -2.25 4.83 44.87
CA GLU A 166 -2.71 3.96 45.95
C GLU A 166 -1.54 3.47 46.82
N SER A 167 -0.41 3.10 46.22
CA SER A 167 0.84 2.76 46.91
C SER A 167 1.34 3.91 47.79
N LYS A 168 1.37 5.14 47.27
CA LYS A 168 1.76 6.33 48.05
C LYS A 168 0.79 6.61 49.20
N GLU A 169 -0.50 6.46 48.97
CA GLU A 169 -1.51 6.64 50.01
C GLU A 169 -1.45 5.57 51.10
N LEU A 170 -1.15 4.31 50.75
CA LEU A 170 -0.94 3.22 51.69
C LEU A 170 0.34 3.43 52.52
N ALA A 171 1.43 3.83 51.87
CA ALA A 171 2.67 4.19 52.56
C ALA A 171 2.49 5.36 53.54
N ASN A 172 1.59 6.30 53.22
CA ASN A 172 1.25 7.42 54.09
C ASN A 172 0.25 7.05 55.21
N ARG A 173 -0.48 5.92 55.11
CA ARG A 173 -1.58 5.58 56.04
C ARG A 173 -1.23 4.66 57.21
N ASN A 174 -0.07 4.00 57.29
CA ASN A 174 0.33 3.33 58.54
C ASN A 174 1.81 2.89 58.58
N ILE A 175 2.55 3.42 59.57
CA ILE A 175 3.80 2.84 60.07
C ILE A 175 3.38 1.75 61.08
N GLY A 176 3.14 0.53 60.60
CA GLY A 176 2.80 -0.61 61.46
C GLY A 176 2.36 -1.84 60.66
N GLU A 177 3.27 -2.79 60.50
CA GLU A 177 3.15 -4.21 60.07
C GLU A 177 2.37 -4.58 58.77
N GLY A 178 1.41 -3.79 58.28
CA GLY A 178 0.60 -4.08 57.07
C GLY A 178 1.21 -3.64 55.72
N LEU A 179 2.41 -3.05 55.73
CA LEU A 179 3.07 -2.51 54.53
C LEU A 179 3.56 -3.62 53.56
N LEU A 180 3.87 -4.80 54.10
CA LEU A 180 4.37 -5.96 53.34
C LEU A 180 3.26 -6.67 52.56
N ASP A 181 2.07 -6.80 53.15
CA ASP A 181 0.92 -7.45 52.52
C ASP A 181 0.37 -6.61 51.36
N GLY A 182 0.27 -5.28 51.53
CA GLY A 182 -0.16 -4.36 50.46
C GLY A 182 0.82 -4.28 49.29
N LEU A 183 2.12 -4.50 49.51
CA LEU A 183 3.13 -4.61 48.46
C LEU A 183 2.99 -5.91 47.65
N GLN A 184 2.68 -7.03 48.31
CA GLN A 184 2.46 -8.31 47.64
C GLN A 184 1.18 -8.32 46.78
N GLU A 185 0.09 -7.74 47.27
CA GLU A 185 -1.15 -7.60 46.48
C GLU A 185 -0.97 -6.73 45.24
N MET A 186 -0.16 -5.66 45.36
CA MET A 186 0.16 -4.77 44.24
C MET A 186 1.01 -5.47 43.17
N ILE A 187 2.02 -6.24 43.58
CA ILE A 187 2.84 -7.05 42.66
C ILE A 187 1.97 -8.07 41.93
N ALA A 188 1.07 -8.76 42.62
CA ALA A 188 0.15 -9.72 42.02
C ALA A 188 -0.82 -9.06 41.01
N SER A 189 -1.35 -7.87 41.33
CA SER A 189 -2.23 -7.10 40.44
C SER A 189 -1.50 -6.64 39.18
N ILE A 190 -0.25 -6.19 39.28
CA ILE A 190 0.57 -5.80 38.12
C ILE A 190 0.92 -7.03 37.26
N GLN A 191 1.34 -8.13 37.87
CA GLN A 191 1.67 -9.38 37.16
C GLN A 191 0.48 -9.98 36.42
N SER A 192 -0.73 -9.92 37.00
CA SER A 192 -1.96 -10.40 36.35
C SER A 192 -2.43 -9.54 35.17
N ALA A 193 -1.95 -8.29 35.09
CA ALA A 193 -2.39 -7.30 34.11
C ALA A 193 -1.44 -7.14 32.91
N LEU A 194 -0.23 -7.68 33.00
CA LEU A 194 0.77 -7.56 31.94
C LEU A 194 0.50 -8.59 30.82
N PRO A 195 0.50 -8.18 29.54
CA PRO A 195 0.50 -9.12 28.43
C PRO A 195 1.73 -10.04 28.52
N GLN A 196 1.53 -11.35 28.40
CA GLN A 196 2.58 -12.37 28.56
C GLN A 196 3.83 -12.13 27.69
N GLU A 197 3.69 -11.45 26.55
CA GLU A 197 4.78 -11.14 25.62
C GLU A 197 5.65 -9.94 26.06
N VAL A 198 5.17 -9.07 26.96
CA VAL A 198 5.91 -7.92 27.52
C VAL A 198 6.64 -8.30 28.82
N SER A 199 6.30 -9.46 29.40
CA SER A 199 6.65 -9.83 30.77
C SER A 199 8.13 -10.17 31.03
N ASN A 200 8.98 -10.35 30.02
CA ASN A 200 10.23 -11.10 30.28
C ASN A 200 11.52 -10.32 30.49
N ASN A 201 11.61 -8.99 30.31
CA ASN A 201 12.91 -8.33 30.56
C ASN A 201 12.86 -6.89 31.11
N GLY A 202 11.95 -6.02 30.66
CA GLY A 202 12.01 -4.60 31.07
C GLY A 202 11.53 -4.33 32.50
N VAL A 203 10.39 -4.92 32.88
CA VAL A 203 9.73 -4.66 34.17
C VAL A 203 10.44 -5.41 35.31
N ALA A 204 10.89 -6.64 35.08
CA ALA A 204 11.63 -7.43 36.08
C ALA A 204 12.96 -6.76 36.49
N GLN A 205 13.68 -6.17 35.52
CA GLN A 205 14.91 -5.41 35.79
C GLN A 205 14.64 -4.12 36.56
N TYR A 206 13.53 -3.43 36.27
CA TYR A 206 13.13 -2.22 37.01
C TYR A 206 12.72 -2.53 38.45
N ILE A 207 12.01 -3.65 38.66
CA ILE A 207 11.62 -4.12 40.00
C ILE A 207 12.85 -4.53 40.82
N GLN A 208 13.77 -5.30 40.25
CA GLN A 208 15.02 -5.67 40.95
C GLN A 208 15.88 -4.45 41.30
N ALA A 209 15.91 -3.43 40.44
CA ALA A 209 16.63 -2.19 40.73
C ALA A 209 15.99 -1.41 41.91
N GLN A 210 14.67 -1.34 41.94
CA GLN A 210 13.90 -0.69 43.02
C GLN A 210 14.01 -1.45 44.35
N GLU A 211 13.96 -2.79 44.33
CA GLU A 211 14.13 -3.62 45.54
C GLU A 211 15.53 -3.44 46.14
N LYS A 212 16.56 -3.42 45.30
CA LYS A 212 17.94 -3.20 45.74
C LYS A 212 18.15 -1.81 46.33
N GLU A 213 17.59 -0.77 45.71
CA GLU A 213 17.67 0.61 46.21
C GLU A 213 16.95 0.78 47.56
N LEU A 214 15.80 0.11 47.73
CA LEU A 214 15.05 0.11 48.99
C LEU A 214 15.80 -0.63 50.10
N GLU A 215 16.44 -1.76 49.78
CA GLU A 215 17.24 -2.53 50.73
C GLU A 215 18.51 -1.76 51.16
N GLU A 216 19.16 -1.07 50.23
CA GLU A 216 20.29 -0.19 50.50
C GLU A 216 19.89 1.01 51.37
N ASN A 217 18.72 1.62 51.13
CA ASN A 217 18.21 2.70 51.96
C ASN A 217 17.83 2.24 53.38
N LYS A 218 17.26 1.04 53.53
CA LYS A 218 17.02 0.44 54.86
C LYS A 218 18.32 0.14 55.60
N LYS A 219 19.35 -0.38 54.90
CA LYS A 219 20.68 -0.61 55.49
C LYS A 219 21.35 0.71 55.91
N ARG A 220 21.19 1.79 55.13
CA ARG A 220 21.67 3.13 55.50
C ARG A 220 20.97 3.70 56.72
N GLN A 221 19.64 3.55 56.82
CA GLN A 221 18.90 3.96 58.02
C GLN A 221 19.32 3.15 59.25
N MET A 222 19.47 1.83 59.14
CA MET A 222 19.92 0.98 60.25
C MET A 222 21.33 1.32 60.74
N ASN A 223 22.27 1.64 59.84
CA ASN A 223 23.63 2.05 60.21
C ASN A 223 23.69 3.44 60.86
N TYR A 224 22.75 4.34 60.56
CA TYR A 224 22.66 5.67 61.19
C TYR A 224 22.17 5.61 62.65
N PHE A 225 21.65 4.47 63.10
CA PHE A 225 21.22 4.24 64.49
C PHE A 225 22.26 3.50 65.35
N LEU A 226 23.43 3.13 64.79
CA LEU A 226 24.48 2.36 65.47
C LEU A 226 25.86 3.07 65.53
N THR A 227 25.95 4.32 65.08
CA THR A 227 27.07 5.27 65.34
C THR A 227 26.52 6.53 65.97
#